data_AF-A0A6M0BKH7-F1
#
_entry.id   AF-A0A6M0BKH7-F1
#
_cell.length_a   1.000
_cell.length_b   1.000
_cell.length_c   1.000
_cell.angle_alpha   90.00
_cell.angle_beta   90.00
_cell.angle_gamma   90.00
#
_symmetry.space_group_name_H-M   'P 1'
#
loop_
_entity.id
_entity.type
_entity.pdbx_description
1 polymer ?
#
loop_
_entity_poly.entity_id
_entity_poly.type
_entity_poly.pdbx_seq_one_letter_code
_entity_poly.pdbx_strand_id
1 'polypeptide(L)' 'SKTMGKGGKLHKGFCSKTYQKCQRINHQIGQVVSKRIVEIALEFNSEAIVFENLKGWFEVTVRIVEPLQLAGYA' A
#
# COMPACT_ATOMS: atom_id res chain seq x y z
N SER A 1 4.72 14.66 -31.82
CA SER A 1 3.92 14.26 -30.64
C SER A 1 3.94 15.42 -29.66
N LYS A 2 2.81 16.10 -29.41
CA LYS A 2 2.76 17.22 -28.46
C LYS A 2 2.72 16.65 -27.03
N THR A 3 3.85 16.64 -26.34
CA THR A 3 3.87 16.41 -24.90
C THR A 3 3.20 17.60 -24.22
N MET A 4 2.26 17.34 -23.31
CA MET A 4 1.62 18.39 -22.52
C MET A 4 2.72 19.05 -21.68
N GLY A 5 2.96 20.35 -21.89
CA GLY A 5 3.93 21.09 -21.10
C GLY A 5 3.63 21.03 -19.59
N LYS A 6 4.62 21.40 -18.76
CA LYS A 6 4.49 21.52 -17.29
C LYS A 6 3.34 22.48 -16.95
N GLY A 7 2.11 21.98 -16.77
CA GLY A 7 0.92 22.79 -16.47
C GLY A 7 -0.32 22.50 -17.31
N GLY A 8 -0.27 21.56 -18.26
CA GLY A 8 -1.48 21.11 -18.97
C GLY A 8 -2.46 20.38 -18.05
N LYS A 9 -3.74 20.76 -18.06
CA LYS A 9 -4.80 19.99 -17.36
C LYS A 9 -4.79 18.55 -17.86
N LEU A 10 -4.62 17.59 -16.93
CA LEU A 10 -4.73 16.17 -17.24
C LEU A 10 -6.11 15.88 -17.82
N HIS A 11 -6.17 15.00 -18.82
CA HIS A 11 -7.45 14.58 -19.38
C HIS A 11 -8.30 13.91 -18.29
N LYS A 12 -9.63 14.08 -18.35
CA LYS A 12 -10.54 13.39 -17.43
C LYS A 12 -10.30 11.88 -17.52
N GLY A 13 -9.98 11.26 -16.40
CA GLY A 13 -9.69 9.82 -16.34
C GLY A 13 -8.22 9.43 -16.48
N PHE A 14 -7.29 10.40 -16.50
CA PHE A 14 -5.85 10.12 -16.45
C PHE A 14 -5.52 9.16 -15.30
N CYS A 15 -4.87 8.04 -15.64
CA CYS A 15 -4.50 6.97 -14.71
C CYS A 15 -5.64 6.35 -13.89
N SER A 16 -6.91 6.57 -14.25
CA SER A 16 -8.07 6.03 -13.52
C SER A 16 -8.01 4.52 -13.30
N LYS A 17 -7.65 3.75 -14.33
CA LYS A 17 -7.44 2.29 -14.24
C LYS A 17 -6.31 1.91 -13.29
N THR A 18 -5.23 2.70 -13.24
CA THR A 18 -4.11 2.48 -12.32
C THR A 18 -4.54 2.71 -10.88
N TYR A 19 -5.26 3.80 -10.59
CA TYR A 19 -5.82 4.05 -9.27
C TYR A 19 -6.77 2.93 -8.83
N GLN A 20 -7.65 2.48 -9.71
CA GLN A 20 -8.53 1.33 -9.44
C GLN A 20 -7.74 0.05 -9.16
N LYS A 21 -6.65 -0.20 -9.90
CA LYS A 21 -5.77 -1.35 -9.66
C LYS A 21 -5.14 -1.27 -8.27
N CYS A 22 -4.56 -0.14 -7.90
CA CYS A 22 -3.98 0.07 -6.56
C CYS A 22 -5.02 -0.13 -5.46
N GLN A 23 -6.23 0.39 -5.64
CA GLN A 23 -7.33 0.20 -4.69
C GLN A 23 -7.68 -1.28 -4.51
N ARG A 24 -7.77 -2.05 -5.62
CA ARG A 24 -8.05 -3.49 -5.56
C ARG A 24 -6.93 -4.26 -4.89
N ILE A 25 -5.67 -3.92 -5.15
CA ILE A 25 -4.50 -4.53 -4.49
C ILE A 25 -4.58 -4.28 -2.98
N ASN A 26 -4.80 -3.04 -2.54
CA ASN A 26 -4.92 -2.71 -1.12
C ASN A 26 -6.09 -3.46 -0.47
N HIS A 27 -7.23 -3.57 -1.16
CA HIS A 27 -8.36 -4.36 -0.69
C HIS A 27 -8.01 -5.84 -0.52
N GLN A 28 -7.34 -6.43 -1.52
CA GLN A 28 -6.91 -7.82 -1.47
C GLN A 28 -5.91 -8.08 -0.34
N ILE A 29 -4.95 -7.18 -0.13
CA ILE A 29 -4.01 -7.25 1.00
C ILE A 29 -4.78 -7.27 2.33
N GLY A 30 -5.76 -6.37 2.49
CA GLY A 30 -6.62 -6.33 3.67
C GLY A 30 -7.35 -7.66 3.89
N GLN A 31 -7.96 -8.24 2.85
CA GLN A 31 -8.65 -9.53 2.95
C GLN A 31 -7.72 -10.67 3.36
N VAL A 32 -6.53 -10.75 2.76
CA VAL A 32 -5.54 -11.80 3.05
C VAL A 32 -5.02 -11.68 4.48
N VAL A 33 -4.68 -10.47 4.93
CA VAL A 33 -4.19 -10.23 6.29
C VAL A 33 -5.27 -10.55 7.32
N SER A 34 -6.50 -10.06 7.12
CA SER A 34 -7.63 -10.35 8.02
C SER A 34 -7.89 -11.85 8.14
N LYS A 35 -7.87 -12.59 7.02
CA LYS A 35 -8.04 -14.04 7.03
C LYS A 35 -6.95 -14.72 7.89
N ARG A 36 -5.69 -14.37 7.69
CA ARG A 36 -4.57 -14.94 8.45
C ARG A 36 -4.65 -14.65 9.95
N ILE A 37 -5.07 -13.45 10.34
CA ILE A 37 -5.25 -13.09 11.77
C ILE A 37 -6.27 -14.03 12.42
N VAL A 38 -7.40 -14.28 11.73
CA VAL A 38 -8.43 -15.20 12.23
C VAL A 38 -7.93 -16.64 12.28
N GLU A 39 -7.22 -17.11 11.24
CA GLU A 39 -6.63 -18.46 11.21
C GLU A 39 -5.70 -18.70 12.39
N ILE A 40 -4.82 -17.74 12.70
CA ILE A 40 -3.93 -17.80 13.87
C ILE A 40 -4.73 -17.85 15.17
N ALA A 41 -5.74 -16.97 15.32
CA ALA A 41 -6.56 -16.97 16.54
C ALA A 41 -7.27 -18.32 16.76
N LEU A 42 -7.74 -18.96 15.68
CA LEU A 42 -8.33 -20.29 15.73
C LEU A 42 -7.30 -21.38 16.06
N GLU A 43 -6.11 -21.34 15.47
CA GLU A 43 -5.02 -22.30 15.71
C GLU A 43 -4.64 -22.37 17.19
N PHE A 44 -4.58 -21.21 17.85
CA PHE A 44 -4.24 -21.13 19.28
C PHE A 44 -5.46 -21.11 20.21
N ASN A 45 -6.67 -21.35 19.70
CA ASN A 45 -7.94 -21.32 20.44
C ASN A 45 -8.08 -20.04 21.29
N SER A 46 -7.73 -18.90 20.70
CA SER A 46 -7.76 -17.59 21.34
C SER A 46 -9.20 -17.15 21.58
N GLU A 47 -9.51 -16.72 22.80
CA GLU A 47 -10.85 -16.22 23.16
C GLU A 47 -11.15 -14.85 22.52
N ALA A 48 -10.12 -14.02 22.32
CA ALA A 48 -10.28 -12.66 21.80
C ALA A 48 -9.10 -12.25 20.90
N ILE A 49 -9.41 -11.38 19.93
CA ILE A 49 -8.43 -10.66 19.11
C ILE A 49 -8.49 -9.19 19.54
N VAL A 50 -7.37 -8.67 20.04
CA VAL A 50 -7.27 -7.28 20.50
C VAL A 50 -6.52 -6.45 19.47
N PHE A 51 -7.09 -5.33 19.04
CA PHE A 51 -6.45 -4.37 18.14
C PHE A 51 -6.12 -3.08 18.88
N GLU A 52 -4.98 -2.50 18.54
CA GLU A 52 -4.64 -1.14 18.97
C GLU A 52 -5.47 -0.10 18.20
N ASN A 53 -5.88 0.98 18.86
CA ASN A 53 -6.59 2.08 18.21
C ASN A 53 -5.60 3.04 17.54
N LEU A 54 -5.43 2.87 16.24
CA LEU A 54 -4.45 3.65 15.45
C LEU A 54 -5.04 4.92 14.83
N LYS A 55 -6.20 5.40 15.31
CA LYS A 55 -6.81 6.62 14.78
C LYS A 55 -5.87 7.81 14.98
N GLY A 56 -5.47 8.44 13.87
CA GLY A 56 -4.56 9.59 13.87
C GLY A 56 -3.08 9.24 13.83
N TRP A 57 -2.72 7.97 13.69
CA TRP A 57 -1.33 7.59 13.41
C TRP A 57 -0.98 7.94 11.96
N PHE A 58 0.10 8.70 11.78
CA PHE A 58 0.58 9.11 10.46
C PHE A 58 1.29 7.95 9.73
N GLU A 59 1.07 7.88 8.42
CA GLU A 59 1.69 6.94 7.50
C GLU A 59 3.20 7.21 7.42
N VAL A 60 4.04 6.26 7.84
CA VAL A 60 5.47 6.31 7.56
C VAL A 60 5.64 5.95 6.10
N THR A 61 5.91 6.94 5.24
CA THR A 61 6.29 6.68 3.85
C THR A 61 7.65 6.01 3.84
N VAL A 62 7.68 4.69 3.77
CA VAL A 62 8.89 3.94 3.46
C VAL A 62 9.17 4.13 1.98
N ARG A 63 10.07 5.07 1.64
CA ARG A 63 10.61 5.15 0.28
C ARG A 63 11.47 3.92 0.08
N ILE A 64 11.03 3.00 -0.77
CA ILE A 64 11.93 1.98 -1.33
C ILE A 64 12.91 2.75 -2.21
N VAL A 65 14.07 3.09 -1.66
CA VAL A 65 15.23 3.47 -2.46
C VAL A 65 15.68 2.17 -3.14
N GLU A 66 15.75 2.15 -4.47
CA GLU A 66 16.31 1.01 -5.19
C GLU A 66 17.71 0.67 -4.61
N PRO A 67 18.10 -0.61 -4.55
CA PRO A 67 19.39 -1.02 -4.00
C PRO A 67 20.61 -0.62 -4.84
N LEU A 68 20.47 0.25 -5.85
CA LEU A 68 21.60 0.77 -6.63
C LEU A 68 22.19 2.03 -5.99
N GLN A 69 22.93 1.88 -4.88
CA GLN A 69 24.04 2.79 -4.53
C GLN A 69 24.97 2.27 -3.42
N LEU A 70 25.16 0.95 -3.31
CA LEU A 70 26.23 0.35 -2.48
C LEU A 70 27.47 -0.08 -3.30
N ALA A 71 27.71 0.56 -4.44
CA ALA A 71 28.95 0.47 -5.19
C ALA A 71 29.62 1.85 -5.19
N GLY A 72 30.43 2.15 -4.17
CA GLY A 72 31.14 3.44 -4.13
C GLY A 72 31.82 3.84 -2.83
N TYR A 73 31.74 3.03 -1.76
CA TYR A 73 32.55 3.25 -0.56
C TYR A 73 33.21 1.94 -0.16
N ALA A 74 34.35 1.68 -0.79
CA ALA A 74 35.39 0.77 -0.33
C ALA A 74 36.73 1.48 -0.56
#